data_AF-A0A4C1V8B3-F1
#
_entry.id   AF-A0A4C1V8B3-F1
#
_cell.length_a   1.000
_cell.length_b   1.000
_cell.length_c   1.000
_cell.angle_alpha   90.00
_cell.angle_beta   90.00
_cell.angle_gamma   90.00
#
_symmetry.space_group_name_H-M   'P 1'
#
loop_
_entity.id
_entity.type
_entity.pdbx_description
1 polymer ?
#
loop_
_entity_poly.entity_id
_entity_poly.type
_entity_poly.pdbx_seq_one_letter_code
_entity_poly.pdbx_strand_id
1 'polypeptide(L)'
;MRCGRGGRGINLAEGNVEDAQVFRIQYLKLRANNDRSVSRAVPNNLNKFNLEVQCVPDKRTESLLAIFKKICEEIKVPIIYTDICSVCRVAKLNPQSIHPRSILVTLPSERHRDNISAVRRYNKNQPSTLISAHLGIHGNAINIYVSDIAPHTKKIHTAARNVSKERGYKYTWVRFGRIYVRKDDTSPAVVIKVLKDLESR
;
A
#
# COMPACT_ATOMS: atom_id res chain seq x y z
N MET A 1 55.09 -6.54 -20.69
CA MET A 1 53.83 -5.76 -20.69
C MET A 1 52.76 -6.51 -21.48
N ARG A 2 51.71 -7.02 -20.81
CA ARG A 2 50.33 -7.17 -21.31
C ARG A 2 49.49 -7.89 -20.24
N CYS A 3 48.62 -7.12 -19.59
CA CYS A 3 47.62 -7.61 -18.63
C CYS A 3 46.44 -8.23 -19.39
N GLY A 4 46.13 -9.50 -19.14
CA GLY A 4 44.88 -10.14 -19.57
C GLY A 4 43.86 -10.13 -18.43
N ARG A 5 42.86 -9.26 -18.50
CA ARG A 5 41.73 -9.23 -17.56
C ARG A 5 40.74 -10.32 -17.95
N GLY A 6 40.72 -11.43 -17.21
CA GLY A 6 39.65 -12.42 -17.26
C GLY A 6 38.41 -11.91 -16.53
N GLY A 7 37.40 -11.46 -17.27
CA GLY A 7 36.10 -11.08 -16.74
C GLY A 7 35.35 -12.32 -16.24
N ARG A 8 35.06 -12.37 -14.93
CA ARG A 8 34.10 -13.31 -14.37
C ARG A 8 32.70 -12.78 -14.67
N GLY A 9 32.01 -13.44 -15.62
CA GLY A 9 30.59 -13.27 -15.84
C GLY A 9 29.83 -13.67 -14.57
N ILE A 10 29.11 -12.71 -14.00
CA ILE A 10 28.14 -12.95 -12.93
C ILE A 10 26.86 -13.48 -13.59
N ASN A 11 26.59 -14.77 -13.40
CA ASN A 11 25.32 -15.38 -13.78
C ASN A 11 24.20 -14.75 -12.95
N LEU A 12 23.24 -14.12 -13.64
CA LEU A 12 21.98 -13.65 -13.08
C LEU A 12 21.12 -14.88 -12.76
N ALA A 13 21.16 -15.35 -11.51
CA ALA A 13 20.29 -16.41 -11.03
C ALA A 13 18.86 -15.87 -10.84
N GLU A 14 18.01 -16.27 -11.77
CA GLU A 14 16.56 -16.48 -11.70
C GLU A 14 15.94 -16.32 -10.31
N GLY A 15 15.22 -15.21 -10.10
CA GLY A 15 14.30 -15.06 -8.98
C GLY A 15 13.11 -16.00 -9.18
N ASN A 16 12.98 -16.98 -8.30
CA ASN A 16 12.07 -18.11 -8.42
C ASN A 16 10.60 -17.65 -8.55
N VAL A 17 9.97 -17.96 -9.68
CA VAL A 17 8.57 -17.65 -10.00
C VAL A 17 7.59 -18.29 -9.00
N GLU A 18 8.03 -19.35 -8.33
CA GLU A 18 7.26 -20.07 -7.31
C GLU A 18 6.97 -19.22 -6.07
N ASP A 19 7.89 -18.35 -5.63
CA ASP A 19 7.69 -17.54 -4.43
C ASP A 19 6.54 -16.53 -4.63
N ALA A 20 6.47 -15.91 -5.80
CA ALA A 20 5.36 -15.02 -6.17
C ALA A 20 4.01 -15.75 -6.27
N GLN A 21 4.01 -17.02 -6.70
CA GLN A 21 2.81 -17.85 -6.75
C GLN A 21 2.35 -18.29 -5.34
N VAL A 22 3.30 -18.64 -4.47
CA VAL A 22 3.03 -18.98 -3.06
C VAL A 22 2.40 -17.79 -2.32
N PHE A 23 2.90 -16.57 -2.53
CA PHE A 23 2.30 -15.35 -1.97
C PHE A 23 0.89 -15.09 -2.52
N ARG A 24 0.64 -15.33 -3.82
CA ARG A 24 -0.70 -15.22 -4.44
C ARG A 24 -1.69 -16.21 -3.82
N ILE A 25 -1.28 -17.46 -3.62
CA ILE A 25 -2.09 -18.51 -2.99
C ILE A 25 -2.35 -18.17 -1.52
N GLN A 26 -1.37 -17.65 -0.80
CA GLN A 26 -1.52 -17.29 0.61
C GLN A 26 -2.46 -16.09 0.81
N TYR A 27 -2.39 -15.09 -0.08
CA TYR A 27 -3.30 -13.94 -0.08
C TYR A 27 -4.75 -14.34 -0.44
N LEU A 28 -4.93 -15.31 -1.34
CA LEU A 28 -6.24 -15.87 -1.68
C LEU A 28 -6.82 -16.75 -0.54
N LYS A 29 -5.97 -17.54 0.14
CA LYS A 29 -6.36 -18.33 1.32
C LYS A 29 -6.76 -17.45 2.51
N LEU A 30 -6.07 -16.33 2.74
CA LEU A 30 -6.45 -15.32 3.73
C LEU A 30 -7.77 -14.60 3.39
N ARG A 31 -8.15 -14.54 2.11
CA ARG A 31 -9.44 -14.02 1.65
C ARG A 31 -10.61 -14.98 1.85
N ALA A 32 -10.39 -16.29 1.69
CA ALA A 32 -11.43 -17.30 1.84
C ALA A 32 -11.85 -17.53 3.30
N ASN A 33 -10.93 -17.33 4.26
CA ASN A 33 -11.16 -17.61 5.68
C ASN A 33 -11.78 -16.45 6.49
N ASN A 34 -12.34 -15.42 5.85
CA ASN A 34 -13.01 -14.32 6.58
C ASN A 34 -14.49 -14.61 6.88
N ASP A 35 -14.90 -15.88 6.84
CA ASP A 35 -16.13 -16.32 7.47
C ASP A 35 -15.78 -17.11 8.74
N ARG A 36 -16.24 -16.56 9.87
CA ARG A 36 -16.29 -17.13 11.22
C ARG A 36 -14.99 -17.19 12.03
N SER A 37 -14.97 -16.34 13.06
CA SER A 37 -14.36 -16.59 14.37
C SER A 37 -12.86 -16.91 14.43
N VAL A 38 -11.97 -15.94 14.15
CA VAL A 38 -10.58 -16.03 14.66
C VAL A 38 -10.07 -14.67 15.13
N SER A 39 -10.31 -14.40 16.41
CA SER A 39 -9.53 -13.49 17.26
C SER A 39 -8.13 -14.04 17.53
N ARG A 40 -7.33 -14.25 16.50
CA ARG A 40 -5.87 -14.41 16.63
C ARG A 40 -5.24 -13.25 15.91
N ALA A 41 -4.31 -12.59 16.57
CA ALA A 41 -3.44 -11.59 15.98
C ALA A 41 -2.77 -12.18 14.74
N VAL A 42 -3.39 -12.00 13.56
CA VAL A 42 -2.74 -12.29 12.29
C VAL A 42 -1.49 -11.41 12.30
N PRO A 43 -0.29 -11.97 12.14
CA PRO A 43 0.92 -11.18 12.20
C PRO A 43 0.79 -10.05 11.18
N ASN A 44 0.88 -8.79 11.65
CA ASN A 44 1.02 -7.60 10.80
C ASN A 44 2.23 -7.71 9.82
N ASN A 45 3.03 -8.77 9.95
CA ASN A 45 4.20 -9.13 9.17
C ASN A 45 3.92 -9.35 7.68
N LEU A 46 2.73 -9.84 7.31
CA LEU A 46 2.44 -10.24 5.91
C LEU A 46 2.23 -9.06 4.95
N ASN A 47 1.99 -7.85 5.46
CA ASN A 47 1.78 -6.65 4.63
C ASN A 47 2.93 -5.66 4.75
N LYS A 48 4.06 -6.07 5.32
CA LYS A 48 5.24 -5.21 5.47
C LYS A 48 5.79 -4.71 4.15
N PHE A 49 5.60 -5.48 3.09
CA PHE A 49 6.12 -5.21 1.77
C PHE A 49 5.05 -4.74 0.78
N ASN A 50 3.79 -4.74 1.23
CA ASN A 50 2.64 -4.53 0.37
C ASN A 50 2.25 -3.06 0.37
N LEU A 51 1.90 -2.59 -0.81
CA LEU A 51 1.44 -1.23 -1.05
C LEU A 51 0.24 -1.28 -1.99
N GLU A 52 -0.84 -0.61 -1.60
CA GLU A 52 -2.07 -0.54 -2.37
C GLU A 52 -2.19 0.84 -3.01
N VAL A 53 -2.39 0.85 -4.33
CA VAL A 53 -2.71 2.04 -5.12
C VAL A 53 -4.19 1.98 -5.48
N GLN A 54 -4.93 3.02 -5.12
CA GLN A 54 -6.37 3.12 -5.28
C GLN A 54 -6.74 4.17 -6.32
N CYS A 55 -7.94 4.04 -6.89
CA CYS A 55 -8.53 5.02 -7.81
C CYS A 55 -7.82 5.18 -9.15
N VAL A 56 -6.95 4.24 -9.54
CA VAL A 56 -6.39 4.19 -10.90
C VAL A 56 -7.46 3.62 -11.86
N PRO A 57 -7.88 4.34 -12.91
CA PRO A 57 -8.85 3.82 -13.88
C PRO A 57 -8.40 2.49 -14.51
N ASP A 58 -9.32 1.55 -14.69
CA ASP A 58 -9.06 0.26 -15.33
C ASP A 58 -9.05 0.45 -16.86
N LYS A 59 -7.98 0.03 -17.54
CA LYS A 59 -7.91 -0.04 -19.01
C LYS A 59 -7.59 -1.46 -19.45
N ARG A 60 -8.20 -1.92 -20.56
CA ARG A 60 -8.02 -3.30 -21.06
C ARG A 60 -6.56 -3.62 -21.41
N THR A 61 -5.82 -2.64 -21.93
CA THR A 61 -4.43 -2.78 -22.39
C THR A 61 -3.46 -2.00 -21.50
N GLU A 62 -3.65 -2.07 -20.18
CA GLU A 62 -2.76 -1.41 -19.24
C GLU A 62 -1.53 -2.24 -18.88
N SER A 63 -0.38 -1.58 -18.75
CA SER A 63 0.79 -2.14 -18.08
C SER A 63 0.84 -1.61 -16.65
N LEU A 64 0.49 -2.46 -15.68
CA LEU A 64 0.49 -2.07 -14.26
C LEU A 64 1.89 -1.69 -13.77
N LEU A 65 2.93 -2.37 -14.27
CA LEU A 65 4.33 -2.05 -13.97
C LEU A 65 4.68 -0.64 -14.46
N ALA A 66 4.28 -0.28 -15.69
CA ALA A 66 4.54 1.05 -16.23
C ALA A 66 3.76 2.13 -15.45
N ILE A 67 2.50 1.87 -15.09
CA ILE A 67 1.69 2.78 -14.26
C ILE A 67 2.37 3.02 -12.90
N PHE A 68 2.77 1.94 -12.23
CA PHE A 68 3.42 2.06 -10.92
C PHE A 68 4.76 2.79 -10.98
N LYS A 69 5.56 2.53 -12.03
CA LYS A 69 6.81 3.25 -12.25
C LYS A 69 6.58 4.75 -12.47
N LYS A 70 5.60 5.14 -13.29
CA LYS A 70 5.21 6.55 -13.47
C LYS A 70 4.77 7.21 -12.17
N ILE A 71 4.04 6.49 -11.32
CA ILE A 71 3.68 7.00 -9.98
C ILE A 71 4.95 7.30 -9.18
N CYS A 72 5.93 6.40 -9.19
CA CYS A 72 7.19 6.58 -8.48
C CYS A 72 8.03 7.75 -9.03
N GLU A 73 8.08 7.91 -10.36
CA GLU A 73 8.73 9.04 -11.03
C GLU A 73 8.10 10.39 -10.65
N GLU A 74 6.76 10.46 -10.64
CA GLU A 74 6.00 11.65 -10.26
C GLU A 74 6.26 12.06 -8.80
N ILE A 75 6.33 11.09 -7.87
CA ILE A 75 6.65 11.36 -6.46
C ILE A 75 8.16 11.52 -6.21
N LYS A 76 8.99 11.49 -7.26
CA LYS A 76 10.46 11.61 -7.21
C LYS A 76 11.15 10.53 -6.38
N VAL A 77 10.59 9.32 -6.37
CA VAL A 77 11.18 8.14 -5.73
C VAL A 77 11.77 7.24 -6.81
N PRO A 78 13.10 7.09 -6.89
CA PRO A 78 13.70 6.22 -7.90
C PRO A 78 13.37 4.76 -7.59
N ILE A 79 12.86 4.05 -8.60
CA ILE A 79 12.63 2.60 -8.54
C ILE A 79 12.97 1.97 -9.89
N ILE A 80 13.63 0.83 -9.87
CA ILE A 80 13.88 0.02 -11.07
C ILE A 80 12.88 -1.13 -11.14
N TYR A 81 12.64 -1.67 -12.34
CA TYR A 81 11.65 -2.73 -12.53
C TYR A 81 11.95 -4.00 -11.73
N THR A 82 13.24 -4.29 -11.47
CA THR A 82 13.67 -5.43 -10.66
C THR A 82 13.34 -5.28 -9.18
N ASP A 83 13.10 -4.05 -8.70
CA ASP A 83 12.69 -3.78 -7.32
C ASP A 83 11.18 -3.94 -7.12
N ILE A 84 10.45 -4.43 -8.14
CA ILE A 84 9.02 -4.68 -8.06
C ILE A 84 8.81 -6.18 -8.10
N CYS A 85 8.54 -6.79 -6.94
CA CYS A 85 8.38 -8.25 -6.84
C CYS A 85 7.10 -8.73 -7.51
N SER A 86 5.98 -8.02 -7.32
CA SER A 86 4.73 -8.34 -8.00
C SER A 86 3.79 -7.15 -8.07
N VAL A 87 2.97 -7.11 -9.13
CA VAL A 87 1.90 -6.12 -9.31
C VAL A 87 0.65 -6.81 -9.84
N CYS A 88 -0.48 -6.63 -9.18
CA CYS A 88 -1.76 -7.14 -9.68
C CYS A 88 -2.95 -6.26 -9.29
N ARG A 89 -4.02 -6.31 -10.08
CA ARG A 89 -5.31 -5.72 -9.69
C ARG A 89 -5.98 -6.62 -8.65
N VAL A 90 -6.57 -5.98 -7.65
CA VAL A 90 -7.26 -6.62 -6.54
C VAL A 90 -8.76 -6.59 -6.82
N ALA A 91 -9.41 -7.75 -6.69
CA ALA A 91 -10.88 -7.83 -6.77
C ALA A 91 -11.54 -6.89 -5.75
N LYS A 92 -12.63 -6.23 -6.16
CA LYS A 92 -13.39 -5.34 -5.28
C LYS A 92 -14.03 -6.16 -4.17
N LEU A 93 -14.09 -5.59 -2.96
CA LEU A 93 -14.85 -6.20 -1.86
C LEU A 93 -16.36 -6.11 -2.13
N ASN A 94 -16.80 -4.97 -2.66
CA ASN A 94 -18.16 -4.76 -3.16
C ASN A 94 -18.12 -4.68 -4.69
N PRO A 95 -18.63 -5.70 -5.42
CA PRO A 95 -18.67 -5.69 -6.89
C PRO A 95 -19.45 -4.52 -7.48
N GLN A 96 -20.46 -4.01 -6.78
CA GLN A 96 -21.31 -2.89 -7.22
C GLN A 96 -20.64 -1.51 -7.03
N SER A 97 -19.44 -1.45 -6.46
CA SER A 97 -18.75 -0.17 -6.26
C SER A 97 -18.37 0.48 -7.59
N ILE A 98 -18.69 1.76 -7.75
CA ILE A 98 -18.34 2.59 -8.90
C ILE A 98 -16.80 2.77 -9.00
N HIS A 99 -16.08 2.68 -7.89
CA HIS A 99 -14.62 2.87 -7.88
C HIS A 99 -13.89 1.74 -8.61
N PRO A 100 -12.81 2.04 -9.34
CA PRO A 100 -12.01 1.03 -10.05
C PRO A 100 -11.31 0.06 -9.09
N ARG A 101 -10.78 -1.05 -9.60
CA ARG A 101 -10.08 -2.05 -8.78
C ARG A 101 -8.77 -1.49 -8.27
N SER A 102 -8.41 -1.70 -7.01
CA SER A 102 -7.09 -1.28 -6.52
C SER A 102 -5.97 -2.09 -7.16
N ILE A 103 -4.77 -1.52 -7.26
CA ILE A 103 -3.54 -2.23 -7.61
C ILE A 103 -2.81 -2.58 -6.31
N LEU A 104 -2.43 -3.84 -6.15
CA LEU A 104 -1.56 -4.31 -5.08
C LEU A 104 -0.15 -4.50 -5.64
N VAL A 105 0.81 -3.90 -4.96
CA VAL A 105 2.24 -3.98 -5.28
C VAL A 105 2.96 -4.60 -4.11
N THR A 106 3.83 -5.57 -4.40
CA THR A 106 4.75 -6.15 -3.41
C THR A 106 6.16 -5.69 -3.73
N LEU A 107 6.86 -5.17 -2.73
CA LEU A 107 8.21 -4.61 -2.82
C LEU A 107 9.23 -5.49 -2.10
N PRO A 108 10.54 -5.36 -2.37
CA PRO A 108 11.57 -6.21 -1.76
C PRO A 108 11.84 -5.86 -0.29
N SER A 109 11.43 -4.68 0.17
CA SER A 109 11.70 -4.24 1.54
C SER A 109 10.68 -3.23 2.06
N GLU A 110 10.61 -3.11 3.39
CA GLU A 110 9.81 -2.08 4.06
C GLU A 110 10.28 -0.66 3.73
N ARG A 111 11.58 -0.47 3.47
CA ARG A 111 12.16 0.84 3.14
C ARG A 111 11.64 1.35 1.79
N HIS A 112 11.55 0.47 0.80
CA HIS A 112 10.95 0.81 -0.50
C HIS A 112 9.47 1.20 -0.32
N ARG A 113 8.71 0.42 0.45
CA ARG A 113 7.32 0.75 0.79
C ARG A 113 7.21 2.11 1.47
N ASP A 114 8.04 2.39 2.48
CA ASP A 114 7.97 3.64 3.26
C ASP A 114 8.34 4.87 2.45
N ASN A 115 9.31 4.74 1.55
CA ASN A 115 9.66 5.82 0.62
C ASN A 115 8.48 6.16 -0.30
N ILE A 116 7.74 5.16 -0.78
CA ILE A 116 6.60 5.35 -1.68
C ILE A 116 5.33 5.78 -0.91
N SER A 117 5.11 5.23 0.28
CA SER A 117 3.98 5.61 1.16
C SER A 117 4.10 7.06 1.65
N ALA A 118 5.31 7.63 1.62
CA ALA A 118 5.56 9.04 1.82
C ALA A 118 4.97 9.95 0.74
N VAL A 119 4.21 9.43 -0.25
CA VAL A 119 3.37 10.25 -1.14
C VAL A 119 2.43 11.19 -0.36
N ARG A 120 2.04 10.84 0.87
CA ARG A 120 1.26 11.75 1.72
C ARG A 120 2.02 13.05 2.04
N ARG A 121 3.35 13.00 2.12
CA ARG A 121 4.21 14.17 2.29
C ARG A 121 4.31 14.94 0.97
N TYR A 122 4.47 14.24 -0.14
CA TYR A 122 4.40 14.84 -1.48
C TYR A 122 3.11 15.65 -1.66
N ASN A 123 1.95 15.04 -1.39
CA ASN A 123 0.64 15.68 -1.49
C ASN A 123 0.44 16.88 -0.54
N LYS A 124 1.18 16.97 0.56
CA LYS A 124 1.12 18.13 1.47
C LYS A 124 2.00 19.29 0.99
N ASN A 125 3.07 18.99 0.27
CA ASN A 125 4.07 19.96 -0.17
C ASN A 125 3.83 20.45 -1.61
N GLN A 126 2.84 19.87 -2.29
CA GLN A 126 2.47 20.23 -3.66
C GLN A 126 1.09 20.90 -3.69
N PRO A 127 0.86 21.82 -4.66
CA PRO A 127 -0.43 22.50 -4.81
C PRO A 127 -1.55 21.53 -5.23
N SER A 128 -1.20 20.48 -5.97
CA SER A 128 -2.11 19.41 -6.37
C SER A 128 -1.67 18.05 -5.83
N THR A 129 -2.64 17.26 -5.39
CA THR A 129 -2.40 15.85 -5.03
C THR A 129 -2.09 15.02 -6.27
N LEU A 130 -1.47 13.85 -6.09
CA LEU A 130 -1.29 12.88 -7.19
C LEU A 130 -2.63 12.57 -7.89
N ILE A 131 -2.72 12.89 -9.18
CA ILE A 131 -3.91 12.67 -10.03
C ILE A 131 -3.60 11.79 -11.23
N SER A 132 -4.65 11.20 -11.81
CA SER A 132 -4.59 10.41 -13.05
C SER A 132 -3.91 11.14 -14.21
N ALA A 133 -4.08 12.46 -14.31
CA ALA A 133 -3.47 13.26 -15.37
C ALA A 133 -1.93 13.24 -15.31
N HIS A 134 -1.33 13.20 -14.11
CA HIS A 134 0.14 13.11 -13.95
C HIS A 134 0.70 11.79 -14.50
N LEU A 135 -0.13 10.74 -14.59
CA LEU A 135 0.26 9.45 -15.17
C LEU A 135 0.06 9.39 -16.69
N GLY A 136 -0.40 10.48 -17.31
CA GLY A 136 -0.80 10.52 -18.72
C GLY A 136 -2.12 9.79 -18.98
N ILE A 137 -2.97 9.64 -17.96
CA ILE A 137 -4.31 9.07 -18.13
C ILE A 137 -5.28 10.22 -18.44
N HIS A 138 -5.59 10.35 -19.73
CA HIS A 138 -6.57 11.34 -20.22
C HIS A 138 -7.99 11.03 -19.75
N GLY A 139 -8.79 12.08 -19.56
CA GLY A 139 -10.17 12.03 -19.08
C GLY A 139 -10.37 12.89 -17.84
N ASN A 140 -11.37 12.55 -17.03
CA ASN A 140 -11.61 13.25 -15.76
C ASN A 140 -10.43 13.00 -14.80
N ALA A 141 -9.90 14.10 -14.24
CA ALA A 141 -8.84 14.03 -13.25
C ALA A 141 -9.38 13.34 -11.99
N ILE A 142 -8.78 12.21 -11.62
CA ILE A 142 -9.14 11.42 -10.45
C ILE A 142 -7.94 11.37 -9.52
N ASN A 143 -8.16 11.66 -8.24
CA ASN A 143 -7.13 11.56 -7.22
C ASN A 143 -6.72 10.11 -7.01
N ILE A 144 -5.41 9.86 -7.04
CA ILE A 144 -4.82 8.55 -6.82
C ILE A 144 -4.30 8.49 -5.38
N TYR A 145 -4.69 7.44 -4.67
CA TYR A 145 -4.31 7.26 -3.28
C TYR A 145 -3.37 6.07 -3.14
N VAL A 146 -2.32 6.24 -2.34
CA VAL A 146 -1.41 5.16 -1.98
C VAL A 146 -1.52 4.88 -0.49
N SER A 147 -1.64 3.60 -0.14
CA SER A 147 -1.84 3.13 1.22
C SER A 147 -1.03 1.87 1.49
N ASP A 148 -0.39 1.82 2.65
CA ASP A 148 0.32 0.66 3.23
C ASP A 148 -0.53 -0.11 4.26
N ILE A 149 -1.78 0.31 4.48
CA ILE A 149 -2.67 -0.26 5.48
C ILE A 149 -3.24 -1.61 5.02
N ALA A 150 -3.08 -2.65 5.85
CA ALA A 150 -3.63 -3.97 5.63
C ALA A 150 -5.18 -3.98 5.56
N PRO A 151 -5.80 -4.84 4.74
CA PRO A 151 -7.27 -4.84 4.55
C PRO A 151 -8.09 -4.96 5.84
N HIS A 152 -7.66 -5.80 6.79
CA HIS A 152 -8.36 -5.97 8.08
C HIS A 152 -8.28 -4.71 8.95
N THR A 153 -7.16 -3.99 8.92
CA THR A 153 -6.93 -2.76 9.69
C THR A 153 -7.69 -1.57 9.11
N LYS A 154 -8.02 -1.58 7.80
CA LYS A 154 -8.74 -0.48 7.15
C LYS A 154 -10.09 -0.19 7.80
N LYS A 155 -10.86 -1.24 8.13
CA LYS A 155 -12.17 -1.09 8.79
C LYS A 155 -12.01 -0.38 10.14
N ILE A 156 -11.04 -0.81 10.93
CA ILE A 156 -10.72 -0.23 12.23
C ILE A 156 -10.24 1.22 12.07
N HIS A 157 -9.40 1.49 11.08
CA HIS A 157 -8.89 2.85 10.83
C HIS A 157 -10.01 3.82 10.42
N THR A 158 -10.93 3.38 9.55
CA THR A 158 -12.09 4.20 9.17
C THR A 158 -12.99 4.48 10.36
N ALA A 159 -13.32 3.45 11.16
CA ALA A 159 -14.12 3.63 12.37
C ALA A 159 -13.41 4.55 13.39
N ALA A 160 -12.12 4.32 13.63
CA ALA A 160 -11.31 5.13 14.52
C ALA A 160 -11.27 6.60 14.09
N ARG A 161 -11.16 6.87 12.78
CA ARG A 161 -11.17 8.24 12.25
C ARG A 161 -12.51 8.94 12.45
N ASN A 162 -13.64 8.23 12.33
CA ASN A 162 -14.97 8.81 12.56
C ASN A 162 -15.18 9.13 14.04
N VAL A 163 -14.93 8.14 14.91
CA VAL A 163 -15.04 8.32 16.37
C VAL A 163 -14.06 9.40 16.87
N SER A 164 -12.85 9.45 16.32
CA SER A 164 -11.88 10.50 16.65
C SER A 164 -12.42 11.89 16.37
N LYS A 165 -13.08 12.09 15.23
CA LYS A 165 -13.70 13.39 14.90
C LYS A 165 -14.84 13.73 15.86
N GLU A 166 -15.72 12.76 16.13
CA GLU A 166 -16.86 12.94 17.05
C GLU A 166 -16.40 13.29 18.47
N ARG A 167 -15.32 12.68 18.95
CA ARG A 167 -14.77 12.88 20.29
C ARG A 167 -13.72 14.01 20.37
N GLY A 168 -13.49 14.74 19.28
CA GLY A 168 -12.56 15.88 19.26
C GLY A 168 -11.07 15.51 19.35
N TYR A 169 -10.67 14.30 18.91
CA TYR A 169 -9.26 13.96 18.75
C TYR A 169 -8.66 14.71 17.56
N LYS A 170 -7.57 15.46 17.81
CA LYS A 170 -6.89 16.27 16.79
C LYS A 170 -6.14 15.43 15.76
N TYR A 171 -5.60 14.27 16.14
CA TYR A 171 -4.75 13.46 15.26
C TYR A 171 -5.16 11.99 15.22
N THR A 172 -5.23 11.45 14.01
CA THR A 172 -5.36 10.01 13.75
C THR A 172 -4.39 9.61 12.65
N TRP A 173 -3.52 8.64 12.89
CA TRP A 173 -2.56 8.16 11.89
C TRP A 173 -2.29 6.67 12.02
N VAL A 174 -1.69 6.10 10.97
CA VAL A 174 -1.26 4.69 10.96
C VAL A 174 0.24 4.66 10.83
N ARG A 175 0.90 3.79 11.61
CA ARG A 175 2.34 3.52 11.50
C ARG A 175 2.62 2.07 11.86
N PHE A 176 3.37 1.36 11.02
CA PHE A 176 3.69 -0.07 11.20
C PHE A 176 2.44 -0.95 11.40
N GLY A 177 1.37 -0.66 10.66
CA GLY A 177 0.09 -1.38 10.76
C GLY A 177 -0.67 -1.17 12.08
N ARG A 178 -0.27 -0.20 12.91
CA ARG A 178 -0.97 0.19 14.14
C ARG A 178 -1.63 1.54 13.95
N ILE A 179 -2.85 1.66 14.47
CA ILE A 179 -3.63 2.91 14.43
C ILE A 179 -3.37 3.67 15.72
N TYR A 180 -3.04 4.93 15.58
CA TYR A 180 -2.78 5.85 16.68
C TYR A 180 -3.79 6.98 16.64
N VAL A 181 -4.29 7.37 17.80
CA VAL A 181 -5.13 8.55 18.02
C VAL A 181 -4.50 9.42 19.09
N ARG A 182 -4.64 10.74 18.96
CA ARG A 182 -4.12 11.70 19.95
C ARG A 182 -5.09 12.87 20.07
N LYS A 183 -5.43 13.22 21.31
CA LYS A 183 -6.43 14.24 21.61
C LYS A 183 -5.94 15.64 21.25
N ASP A 184 -4.77 16.02 21.77
CA ASP A 184 -4.13 17.31 21.59
C ASP A 184 -2.59 17.16 21.55
N ASP A 185 -1.87 18.28 21.43
CA ASP A 185 -0.39 18.30 21.36
C ASP A 185 0.31 17.97 22.69
N THR A 186 -0.44 17.90 23.79
CA THR A 186 0.08 17.59 25.13
C THR A 186 -0.20 16.16 25.57
N SER A 187 -1.27 15.56 25.04
CA SER A 187 -1.74 14.24 25.42
C SER A 187 -0.86 13.14 24.83
N PRO A 188 -0.73 11.99 25.50
CA PRO A 188 -0.05 10.84 24.91
C PRO A 188 -0.82 10.28 23.71
N ALA A 189 -0.09 9.68 22.77
CA ALA A 189 -0.70 8.94 21.67
C ALA A 189 -1.22 7.60 22.18
N VAL A 190 -2.44 7.25 21.77
CA VAL A 190 -3.13 6.04 22.18
C VAL A 190 -3.27 5.10 20.99
N VAL A 191 -2.97 3.81 21.20
CA VAL A 191 -3.08 2.78 20.16
C VAL A 191 -4.48 2.16 20.18
N ILE A 192 -5.12 2.10 19.02
CA ILE A 192 -6.37 1.38 18.77
C ILE A 192 -6.04 0.06 18.07
N LYS A 193 -6.33 -1.06 18.74
CA LYS A 193 -6.08 -2.41 18.22
C LYS A 193 -7.36 -3.08 17.74
N VAL A 194 -8.46 -2.85 18.44
CA VAL A 194 -9.78 -3.45 18.15
C VAL A 194 -10.86 -2.37 18.12
N LEU A 195 -12.00 -2.68 17.48
CA LEU A 195 -13.14 -1.76 17.43
C LEU A 195 -13.67 -1.40 18.83
N LYS A 196 -13.62 -2.36 19.78
CA LYS A 196 -14.03 -2.12 21.18
C LYS A 196 -13.20 -1.05 21.88
N ASP A 197 -11.93 -0.85 21.49
CA ASP A 197 -11.09 0.20 22.08
C ASP A 197 -11.61 1.61 21.79
N LEU A 198 -12.50 1.74 20.79
CA LEU A 198 -13.16 3.00 20.44
C LEU A 198 -14.38 3.31 21.32
N GLU A 199 -14.98 2.30 21.94
CA GLU A 199 -16.14 2.49 22.81
C GLU A 199 -15.68 2.98 24.18
N SER A 200 -14.61 2.38 24.72
CA SER A 200 -14.14 2.58 26.10
C SER A 200 -13.25 3.82 26.35
N ARG A 201 -13.01 4.69 25.35
CA ARG A 201 -12.03 5.79 25.42
C ARG A 201 -12.48 7.11 24.80
#